data_AF-A0A2G2JT76-F1
#
_entry.id   AF-A0A2G2JT76-F1
#
_cell.length_a   1.000
_cell.length_b   1.000
_cell.length_c   1.000
_cell.angle_alpha   90.00
_cell.angle_beta   90.00
_cell.angle_gamma   90.00
#
_symmetry.space_group_name_H-M   'P 1'
#
loop_
_entity.id
_entity.type
_entity.pdbx_description
1 polymer ?
#
loop_
_entity_poly.entity_id
_entity_poly.type
_entity_poly.pdbx_seq_one_letter_code
_entity_poly.pdbx_strand_id
1 'polypeptide(L)'
;MADLQSLDEASMSNVTGQAGVTIELETEIDIGAIIYTDEGSLSVNEVFIGGTNRVDLFQEGMDAANGGNPFIINATTKLDELKIDFDISADGEAQIKIFPTNFAAPVDFRITTGAWELQDSDGNTTLTLLDNFALDGIFTQMWATIGQDDVLGEERLNLKVRMGIDDLDFDVPFLGLGIRDMRMTRSDYDDNPNLLSANAYIEANIYNGERAAGGDALAIDLVSMDADITVGAIQLGGTSIGSMKLDNLSIENSTMRIYGH
;
A
#
# COMPACT_ATOMS: atom_id res chain seq x y z
N MET A 1 19.26 15.40 46.68
CA MET A 1 20.03 15.41 45.42
C MET A 1 19.60 14.15 44.69
N ALA A 2 18.95 14.28 43.54
CA ALA A 2 18.52 13.11 42.76
C ALA A 2 19.78 12.52 42.10
N ASP A 3 20.07 11.28 42.44
CA ASP A 3 21.18 10.53 41.86
C ASP A 3 20.77 10.16 40.43
N LEU A 4 21.51 10.61 39.43
CA LEU A 4 21.30 10.21 38.06
C LEU A 4 21.83 8.78 37.94
N GLN A 5 20.93 7.81 37.97
CA GLN A 5 21.26 6.41 37.78
C GLN A 5 21.73 6.22 36.33
N SER A 6 23.05 6.10 36.11
CA SER A 6 23.59 5.81 34.79
C SER A 6 23.13 4.42 34.37
N LEU A 7 22.45 4.32 33.23
CA LEU A 7 22.10 3.05 32.62
C LEU A 7 23.39 2.25 32.41
N ASP A 8 23.52 1.11 33.09
CA ASP A 8 24.67 0.22 32.99
C ASP A 8 24.75 -0.32 31.56
N GLU A 9 25.94 -0.35 30.98
CA GLU A 9 26.18 -0.75 29.59
C GLU A 9 25.78 -2.22 29.35
N ALA A 10 25.74 -3.05 30.40
CA ALA A 10 25.15 -4.39 30.33
C ALA A 10 23.62 -4.39 30.16
N SER A 11 22.92 -3.37 30.67
CA SER A 11 21.49 -3.14 30.44
C SER A 11 21.24 -2.68 29.01
N MET A 12 22.18 -1.91 28.45
CA MET A 12 22.15 -1.44 27.05
C MET A 12 22.65 -2.50 26.06
N SER A 13 23.46 -3.47 26.49
CA SER A 13 23.94 -4.61 25.69
C SER A 13 22.81 -5.60 25.34
N ASN A 14 21.79 -5.69 26.20
CA ASN A 14 20.53 -6.38 25.88
C ASN A 14 19.66 -5.63 24.85
N VAL A 15 19.93 -4.33 24.62
CA VAL A 15 19.22 -3.50 23.64
C VAL A 15 19.96 -3.47 22.29
N THR A 16 21.28 -3.70 22.26
CA THR A 16 22.08 -3.79 21.02
C THR A 16 22.01 -5.19 20.37
N GLY A 17 20.82 -5.76 20.32
CA GLY A 17 20.55 -7.15 19.92
C GLY A 17 21.25 -7.59 18.64
N GLN A 18 21.88 -8.77 18.70
CA GLN A 18 22.38 -9.52 17.53
C GLN A 18 21.24 -10.20 16.74
N ALA A 19 19.97 -9.79 16.92
CA ALA A 19 18.78 -10.55 16.48
C ALA A 19 17.70 -9.67 15.81
N GLY A 20 18.08 -8.55 15.21
CA GLY A 20 17.13 -7.59 14.62
C GLY A 20 16.42 -6.72 15.67
N VAL A 21 15.50 -5.87 15.18
CA VAL A 21 14.69 -4.94 15.98
C VAL A 21 13.23 -5.13 15.60
N THR A 22 12.36 -5.35 16.59
CA THR A 22 10.90 -5.34 16.42
C THR A 22 10.33 -4.03 16.94
N ILE A 23 9.44 -3.42 16.16
CA ILE A 23 8.74 -2.18 16.49
C ILE A 23 7.24 -2.46 16.43
N GLU A 24 6.50 -2.05 17.46
CA GLU A 24 5.03 -1.95 17.43
C GLU A 24 4.67 -0.49 17.16
N LEU A 25 3.78 -0.25 16.21
CA LEU A 25 3.43 1.10 15.74
C LEU A 25 1.91 1.27 15.69
N GLU A 26 1.44 2.41 16.19
CA GLU A 26 0.09 2.92 15.95
C GLU A 26 0.22 4.38 15.54
N THR A 27 -0.25 4.74 14.35
CA THR A 27 -0.04 6.09 13.82
C THR A 27 -1.16 6.54 12.90
N GLU A 28 -1.30 7.85 12.78
CA GLU A 28 -2.11 8.52 11.76
C GLU A 28 -1.18 9.51 11.04
N ILE A 29 -1.29 9.63 9.73
CA ILE A 29 -0.42 10.47 8.91
C ILE A 29 -1.30 11.43 8.12
N ASP A 30 -1.20 12.72 8.46
CA ASP A 30 -1.79 13.83 7.72
C ASP A 30 -0.70 14.62 7.00
N ILE A 31 -0.82 14.75 5.68
CA ILE A 31 0.09 15.53 4.84
C ILE A 31 -0.74 16.56 4.07
N GLY A 32 -0.42 17.85 4.26
CA GLY A 32 -1.15 18.93 3.59
C GLY A 32 -1.09 18.85 2.07
N ALA A 33 0.11 18.62 1.51
CA ALA A 33 0.28 18.33 0.08
C ALA A 33 1.60 17.60 -0.20
N ILE A 34 1.59 16.73 -1.22
CA ILE A 34 2.80 16.21 -1.87
C ILE A 34 2.94 16.95 -3.20
N ILE A 35 4.07 17.62 -3.42
CA ILE A 35 4.29 18.45 -4.62
C ILE A 35 5.53 17.96 -5.35
N TYR A 36 5.36 17.57 -6.60
CA TYR A 36 6.45 17.42 -7.56
C TYR A 36 6.56 18.71 -8.38
N THR A 37 7.76 19.29 -8.45
CA THR A 37 8.02 20.56 -9.15
C THR A 37 9.05 20.38 -10.26
N ASP A 38 8.73 20.94 -11.42
CA ASP A 38 9.60 21.17 -12.58
C ASP A 38 9.30 22.57 -13.16
N GLU A 39 9.08 22.74 -14.47
CA GLU A 39 8.60 24.02 -15.04
C GLU A 39 7.19 24.40 -14.56
N GLY A 40 6.39 23.41 -14.14
CA GLY A 40 5.15 23.54 -13.40
C GLY A 40 5.15 22.58 -12.21
N SER A 41 3.98 22.24 -11.67
CA SER A 41 3.91 21.25 -10.58
C SER A 41 2.74 20.28 -10.72
N LEU A 42 2.91 19.11 -10.12
CA LEU A 42 1.82 18.21 -9.76
C LEU A 42 1.69 18.24 -8.24
N SER A 43 0.54 18.68 -7.73
CA SER A 43 0.22 18.66 -6.31
C SER A 43 -0.84 17.62 -6.00
N VAL A 44 -0.61 16.78 -5.00
CA VAL A 44 -1.61 15.90 -4.39
C VAL A 44 -1.95 16.48 -3.03
N ASN A 45 -3.17 16.98 -2.86
CA ASN A 45 -3.59 17.68 -1.66
C ASN A 45 -4.22 16.74 -0.63
N GLU A 46 -4.17 17.14 0.65
CA GLU A 46 -4.94 16.53 1.75
C GLU A 46 -4.77 15.00 1.83
N VAL A 47 -3.51 14.54 1.87
CA VAL A 47 -3.21 13.12 1.95
C VAL A 47 -3.34 12.64 3.39
N PHE A 48 -4.17 11.63 3.59
CA PHE A 48 -4.36 10.93 4.85
C PHE A 48 -3.98 9.46 4.70
N ILE A 49 -3.27 8.92 5.68
CA ILE A 49 -3.00 7.49 5.82
C ILE A 49 -3.26 7.10 7.27
N GLY A 50 -4.14 6.12 7.48
CA GLY A 50 -4.55 5.66 8.81
C GLY A 50 -5.31 4.35 8.74
N GLY A 51 -6.10 4.07 9.76
CA GLY A 51 -7.05 2.96 9.83
C GLY A 51 -8.40 3.36 9.21
N THR A 52 -9.19 2.37 8.83
CA THR A 52 -10.51 2.58 8.21
C THR A 52 -11.57 3.04 9.20
N ASN A 53 -11.36 2.76 10.49
CA ASN A 53 -12.35 2.88 11.56
C ASN A 53 -13.65 2.10 11.22
N ARG A 54 -13.50 0.96 10.53
CA ARG A 54 -14.58 0.05 10.13
C ARG A 54 -14.38 -1.35 10.69
N VAL A 55 -15.48 -2.05 10.87
CA VAL A 55 -15.50 -3.46 11.32
C VAL A 55 -16.14 -4.38 10.28
N ASP A 56 -16.59 -3.83 9.15
CA ASP A 56 -17.42 -4.48 8.14
C ASP A 56 -16.68 -4.71 6.79
N LEU A 57 -15.35 -4.60 6.80
CA LEU A 57 -14.52 -4.83 5.60
C LEU A 57 -14.69 -6.28 5.13
N PHE A 58 -14.93 -6.46 3.83
CA PHE A 58 -15.17 -7.75 3.19
C PHE A 58 -16.20 -8.61 3.93
N GLN A 59 -17.39 -8.04 4.17
CA GLN A 59 -18.47 -8.65 4.94
C GLN A 59 -18.75 -10.11 4.55
N GLU A 60 -18.73 -10.45 3.26
CA GLU A 60 -18.92 -11.81 2.76
C GLU A 60 -17.85 -12.79 3.25
N GLY A 61 -16.59 -12.34 3.30
CA GLY A 61 -15.47 -13.12 3.82
C GLY A 61 -15.52 -13.24 5.34
N MET A 62 -16.04 -12.23 6.04
CA MET A 62 -16.29 -12.31 7.47
C MET A 62 -17.44 -13.26 7.81
N ASP A 63 -18.53 -13.20 7.06
CA ASP A 63 -19.69 -14.06 7.20
C ASP A 63 -19.29 -15.53 7.03
N ALA A 64 -18.53 -15.83 5.98
CA ALA A 64 -18.05 -17.17 5.70
C ALA A 64 -17.03 -17.70 6.72
N ALA A 65 -16.10 -16.85 7.19
CA ALA A 65 -15.02 -17.30 8.05
C ALA A 65 -15.35 -17.27 9.56
N ASN A 66 -16.25 -16.38 10.00
CA ASN A 66 -16.51 -16.13 11.43
C ASN A 66 -18.01 -15.95 11.76
N GLY A 67 -18.91 -16.38 10.87
CA GLY A 67 -20.36 -16.29 11.09
C GLY A 67 -20.86 -14.85 11.24
N GLY A 68 -20.17 -13.90 10.61
CA GLY A 68 -20.50 -12.47 10.61
C GLY A 68 -19.98 -11.71 11.82
N ASN A 69 -19.23 -12.37 12.72
CA ASN A 69 -18.53 -11.67 13.79
C ASN A 69 -17.29 -10.97 13.21
N PRO A 70 -17.06 -9.69 13.54
CA PRO A 70 -15.95 -8.94 12.98
C PRO A 70 -14.61 -9.49 13.50
N PHE A 71 -13.62 -9.55 12.62
CA PHE A 71 -12.24 -9.88 12.98
C PHE A 71 -11.52 -8.65 13.54
N ILE A 72 -11.75 -7.49 12.92
CA ILE A 72 -11.30 -6.18 13.37
C ILE A 72 -12.28 -5.71 14.44
N ILE A 73 -11.85 -5.70 15.71
CA ILE A 73 -12.71 -5.42 16.86
C ILE A 73 -12.44 -4.07 17.51
N ASN A 74 -11.24 -3.51 17.32
CA ASN A 74 -10.82 -2.23 17.86
C ASN A 74 -10.68 -1.20 16.74
N ALA A 75 -11.69 -1.07 15.88
CA ALA A 75 -11.61 -0.14 14.76
C ALA A 75 -11.27 1.29 15.23
N THR A 76 -10.18 1.85 14.68
CA THR A 76 -9.74 3.22 14.93
C THR A 76 -9.38 3.92 13.61
N THR A 77 -9.12 5.23 13.66
CA THR A 77 -8.58 5.98 12.51
C THR A 77 -7.06 5.85 12.37
N LYS A 78 -6.39 5.20 13.32
CA LYS A 78 -4.96 4.96 13.26
C LYS A 78 -4.68 3.68 12.49
N LEU A 79 -3.60 3.70 11.73
CA LEU A 79 -2.94 2.49 11.27
C LEU A 79 -2.29 1.83 12.50
N ASP A 80 -2.91 0.78 13.01
CA ASP A 80 -2.56 0.12 14.25
C ASP A 80 -2.50 -1.42 14.09
N GLU A 81 -2.39 -2.13 15.22
CA GLU A 81 -2.35 -3.59 15.29
C GLU A 81 -1.25 -4.22 14.42
N LEU A 82 -0.15 -3.50 14.12
CA LEU A 82 0.96 -3.96 13.28
C LEU A 82 2.32 -4.05 13.99
N LYS A 83 3.15 -4.97 13.51
CA LYS A 83 4.56 -5.12 13.87
C LYS A 83 5.45 -4.85 12.68
N ILE A 84 6.59 -4.23 12.94
CA ILE A 84 7.67 -4.03 11.98
C ILE A 84 8.90 -4.72 12.52
N ASP A 85 9.31 -5.81 11.89
CA ASP A 85 10.58 -6.46 12.15
C ASP A 85 11.62 -5.97 11.13
N PHE A 86 12.74 -5.44 11.64
CA PHE A 86 13.92 -5.09 10.87
C PHE A 86 15.06 -6.04 11.23
N ASP A 87 15.70 -6.65 10.24
CA ASP A 87 16.86 -7.52 10.46
C ASP A 87 17.83 -7.44 9.28
N ILE A 88 19.07 -7.88 9.51
CA ILE A 88 20.08 -8.07 8.46
C ILE A 88 20.32 -9.57 8.29
N SER A 89 20.13 -10.09 7.08
CA SER A 89 20.35 -11.51 6.76
C SER A 89 21.84 -11.88 6.86
N ALA A 90 22.13 -13.19 6.90
CA ALA A 90 23.51 -13.68 6.88
C ALA A 90 24.26 -13.29 5.59
N ASP A 91 23.52 -13.05 4.52
CA ASP A 91 24.04 -12.61 3.22
C ASP A 91 24.18 -11.07 3.13
N GLY A 92 23.84 -10.35 4.21
CA GLY A 92 23.99 -8.90 4.31
C GLY A 92 22.80 -8.10 3.75
N GLU A 93 21.67 -8.73 3.46
CA GLU A 93 20.47 -8.04 2.98
C GLU A 93 19.66 -7.48 4.15
N ALA A 94 19.13 -6.26 4.01
CA ALA A 94 18.16 -5.74 4.96
C ALA A 94 16.78 -6.36 4.68
N GLN A 95 16.17 -6.93 5.72
CA GLN A 95 14.81 -7.46 5.69
C GLN A 95 13.91 -6.60 6.57
N ILE A 96 12.83 -6.09 5.99
CA ILE A 96 11.81 -5.32 6.69
C ILE A 96 10.50 -6.09 6.53
N LYS A 97 9.86 -6.48 7.62
CA LYS A 97 8.61 -7.24 7.59
C LYS A 97 7.55 -6.51 8.39
N ILE A 98 6.49 -6.10 7.73
CA ILE A 98 5.31 -5.48 8.33
C ILE A 98 4.17 -6.48 8.28
N PHE A 99 3.56 -6.77 9.43
CA PHE A 99 2.50 -7.76 9.54
C PHE A 99 1.64 -7.53 10.79
N PRO A 100 0.43 -8.11 10.88
CA PRO A 100 -0.44 -7.95 12.04
C PRO A 100 0.21 -8.47 13.33
N THR A 101 0.01 -7.76 14.44
CA THR A 101 0.34 -8.19 15.80
C THR A 101 -0.40 -9.47 16.19
N ASN A 102 -1.62 -9.64 15.68
CA ASN A 102 -2.50 -10.78 15.87
C ASN A 102 -2.86 -11.40 14.52
N PHE A 103 -2.32 -12.58 14.20
CA PHE A 103 -2.59 -13.27 12.93
C PHE A 103 -4.05 -13.72 12.73
N ALA A 104 -4.90 -13.59 13.75
CA ALA A 104 -6.34 -13.81 13.63
C ALA A 104 -7.10 -12.60 13.09
N ALA A 105 -6.44 -11.46 12.83
CA ALA A 105 -7.04 -10.30 12.18
C ALA A 105 -6.03 -9.67 11.18
N PRO A 106 -6.48 -9.17 10.03
CA PRO A 106 -5.61 -8.37 9.19
C PRO A 106 -5.45 -6.96 9.79
N VAL A 107 -4.46 -6.21 9.31
CA VAL A 107 -4.38 -4.77 9.58
C VAL A 107 -5.26 -4.05 8.57
N ASP A 108 -6.20 -3.23 9.03
CA ASP A 108 -6.96 -2.36 8.15
C ASP A 108 -6.24 -1.04 7.92
N PHE A 109 -6.45 -0.47 6.73
CA PHE A 109 -5.86 0.80 6.38
C PHE A 109 -6.78 1.59 5.46
N ARG A 110 -6.69 2.91 5.59
CA ARG A 110 -7.33 3.89 4.71
C ARG A 110 -6.27 4.80 4.12
N ILE A 111 -6.43 5.12 2.84
CA ILE A 111 -5.71 6.19 2.16
C ILE A 111 -6.75 7.10 1.53
N THR A 112 -6.72 8.39 1.86
CA THR A 112 -7.51 9.39 1.15
C THR A 112 -6.64 10.52 0.65
N THR A 113 -7.06 11.16 -0.44
CA THR A 113 -6.48 12.42 -0.89
C THR A 113 -7.59 13.35 -1.35
N GLY A 114 -7.35 14.66 -1.23
CA GLY A 114 -8.08 15.65 -2.00
C GLY A 114 -7.65 15.65 -3.48
N ALA A 115 -7.80 16.81 -4.12
CA ALA A 115 -7.53 16.97 -5.55
C ALA A 115 -6.04 16.78 -5.92
N TRP A 116 -5.82 16.10 -7.03
CA TRP A 116 -4.54 15.97 -7.73
C TRP A 116 -4.53 17.00 -8.87
N GLU A 117 -3.67 17.99 -8.78
CA GLU A 117 -3.74 19.19 -9.62
C GLU A 117 -2.43 19.43 -10.36
N LEU A 118 -2.55 19.74 -11.65
CA LEU A 118 -1.45 20.33 -12.42
C LEU A 118 -1.48 21.83 -12.24
N GLN A 119 -0.35 22.42 -11.84
CA GLN A 119 -0.20 23.85 -11.68
C GLN A 119 0.84 24.41 -12.66
N ASP A 120 0.61 25.64 -13.12
CA ASP A 120 1.61 26.37 -13.91
C ASP A 120 2.78 26.86 -13.03
N SER A 121 3.75 27.54 -13.65
CA SER A 121 4.92 28.10 -12.97
C SER A 121 4.58 29.16 -11.92
N ASP A 122 3.40 29.76 -12.00
CA ASP A 122 2.92 30.77 -11.06
C ASP A 122 2.11 30.14 -9.90
N GLY A 123 1.94 28.81 -9.91
CA GLY A 123 1.20 28.05 -8.91
C GLY A 123 -0.32 28.06 -9.11
N ASN A 124 -0.81 28.45 -10.30
CA ASN A 124 -2.24 28.39 -10.59
C ASN A 124 -2.61 26.99 -11.05
N THR A 125 -3.66 26.42 -10.47
CA THR A 125 -4.26 25.16 -10.93
C THR A 125 -4.76 25.31 -12.37
N THR A 126 -4.22 24.49 -13.26
CA THR A 126 -4.58 24.42 -14.68
C THR A 126 -5.51 23.25 -14.99
N LEU A 127 -5.40 22.15 -14.23
CA LEU A 127 -6.19 20.94 -14.43
C LEU A 127 -6.25 20.12 -13.14
N THR A 128 -7.43 19.58 -12.82
CA THR A 128 -7.59 18.53 -11.80
C THR A 128 -7.60 17.16 -12.49
N LEU A 129 -6.59 16.35 -12.20
CA LEU A 129 -6.42 15.01 -12.75
C LEU A 129 -7.32 13.99 -12.05
N LEU A 130 -7.40 14.07 -10.73
CA LEU A 130 -8.13 13.16 -9.87
C LEU A 130 -8.66 13.93 -8.66
N ASP A 131 -9.81 13.55 -8.11
CA ASP A 131 -10.35 14.09 -6.87
C ASP A 131 -11.12 13.02 -6.09
N ASN A 132 -11.42 13.30 -4.81
CA ASN A 132 -12.14 12.41 -3.90
C ASN A 132 -11.56 10.99 -3.86
N PHE A 133 -10.24 10.85 -3.84
CA PHE A 133 -9.61 9.53 -3.71
C PHE A 133 -9.87 9.00 -2.31
N ALA A 134 -10.51 7.85 -2.20
CA ALA A 134 -10.69 7.16 -0.92
C ALA A 134 -10.57 5.66 -1.12
N LEU A 135 -9.58 5.06 -0.46
CA LEU A 135 -9.30 3.64 -0.51
C LEU A 135 -9.40 3.09 0.92
N ASP A 136 -10.23 2.07 1.11
CA ASP A 136 -10.29 1.24 2.30
C ASP A 136 -9.82 -0.18 1.96
N GLY A 137 -8.90 -0.71 2.75
CA GLY A 137 -8.33 -2.02 2.50
C GLY A 137 -7.82 -2.70 3.75
N ILE A 138 -7.29 -3.89 3.53
CA ILE A 138 -6.61 -4.67 4.54
C ILE A 138 -5.27 -5.17 4.00
N PHE A 139 -4.31 -5.43 4.88
CA PHE A 139 -3.14 -6.23 4.54
C PHE A 139 -2.83 -7.25 5.63
N THR A 140 -2.16 -8.31 5.21
CA THR A 140 -1.62 -9.35 6.11
C THR A 140 -0.10 -9.42 6.05
N GLN A 141 0.49 -8.83 5.03
CA GLN A 141 1.92 -8.87 4.80
C GLN A 141 2.38 -7.68 3.96
N MET A 142 3.43 -6.99 4.40
CA MET A 142 4.26 -6.14 3.53
C MET A 142 5.72 -6.41 3.86
N TRP A 143 6.46 -7.02 2.95
CA TRP A 143 7.86 -7.33 3.14
C TRP A 143 8.70 -6.53 2.15
N ALA A 144 9.83 -6.04 2.63
CA ALA A 144 10.88 -5.47 1.81
C ALA A 144 12.19 -6.22 2.05
N THR A 145 12.88 -6.57 0.97
CA THR A 145 14.27 -7.04 1.02
C THR A 145 15.12 -6.09 0.20
N ILE A 146 16.16 -5.54 0.82
CA ILE A 146 17.10 -4.63 0.16
C ILE A 146 18.48 -5.27 0.16
N GLY A 147 19.04 -5.48 -1.03
CA GLY A 147 20.31 -6.14 -1.18
C GLY A 147 20.63 -6.51 -2.61
N GLN A 148 21.73 -7.25 -2.77
CA GLN A 148 22.16 -7.78 -4.05
C GLN A 148 21.22 -8.91 -4.50
N ASP A 149 20.69 -8.82 -5.72
CA ASP A 149 20.00 -9.94 -6.35
C ASP A 149 20.95 -10.66 -7.31
N ASP A 150 21.20 -11.94 -7.04
CA ASP A 150 22.09 -12.77 -7.86
C ASP A 150 21.50 -13.12 -9.24
N VAL A 151 20.17 -13.07 -9.40
CA VAL A 151 19.47 -13.37 -10.65
C VAL A 151 19.43 -12.15 -11.57
N LEU A 152 19.13 -10.97 -11.02
CA LEU A 152 19.17 -9.69 -11.73
C LEU A 152 20.61 -9.21 -11.95
N GLY A 153 21.53 -9.57 -11.05
CA GLY A 153 22.91 -9.06 -11.03
C GLY A 153 23.03 -7.63 -10.50
N GLU A 154 21.96 -7.08 -9.91
CA GLU A 154 21.86 -5.69 -9.45
C GLU A 154 21.47 -5.62 -7.98
N GLU A 155 21.78 -4.50 -7.33
CA GLU A 155 21.19 -4.14 -6.04
C GLU A 155 19.73 -3.73 -6.24
N ARG A 156 18.82 -4.29 -5.44
CA ARG A 156 17.38 -4.02 -5.54
C ARG A 156 16.73 -3.81 -4.19
N LEU A 157 15.57 -3.17 -4.24
CA LEU A 157 14.49 -3.27 -3.27
C LEU A 157 13.42 -4.21 -3.84
N ASN A 158 13.26 -5.39 -3.25
CA ASN A 158 12.12 -6.28 -3.49
C ASN A 158 10.99 -5.92 -2.55
N LEU A 159 9.79 -5.73 -3.07
CA LEU A 159 8.57 -5.51 -2.30
C LEU A 159 7.61 -6.68 -2.53
N LYS A 160 7.11 -7.27 -1.45
CA LYS A 160 6.11 -8.34 -1.46
C LYS A 160 4.95 -7.96 -0.56
N VAL A 161 3.79 -7.71 -1.16
CA VAL A 161 2.60 -7.24 -0.46
C VAL A 161 1.47 -8.25 -0.60
N ARG A 162 0.80 -8.55 0.50
CA ARG A 162 -0.51 -9.20 0.53
C ARG A 162 -1.53 -8.21 1.04
N MET A 163 -2.27 -7.62 0.12
CA MET A 163 -3.32 -6.65 0.43
C MET A 163 -4.61 -6.94 -0.34
N GLY A 164 -5.74 -6.58 0.26
CA GLY A 164 -7.04 -6.51 -0.39
C GLY A 164 -7.57 -5.08 -0.32
N ILE A 165 -8.33 -4.67 -1.34
CA ILE A 165 -9.08 -3.42 -1.34
C ILE A 165 -10.56 -3.77 -1.19
N ASP A 166 -11.19 -3.31 -0.12
CA ASP A 166 -12.62 -3.53 0.10
C ASP A 166 -13.46 -2.49 -0.63
N ASP A 167 -12.93 -1.27 -0.73
CA ASP A 167 -13.56 -0.15 -1.41
C ASP A 167 -12.50 0.82 -1.93
N LEU A 168 -12.70 1.32 -3.15
CA LEU A 168 -11.94 2.39 -3.74
C LEU A 168 -12.88 3.24 -4.59
N ASP A 169 -12.88 4.51 -4.24
CA ASP A 169 -13.62 5.57 -4.88
C ASP A 169 -12.65 6.66 -5.37
N PHE A 170 -12.90 7.18 -6.58
CA PHE A 170 -12.25 8.39 -7.07
C PHE A 170 -13.00 8.98 -8.26
N ASP A 171 -12.79 10.27 -8.49
CA ASP A 171 -13.30 10.99 -9.66
C ASP A 171 -12.14 11.46 -10.54
N VAL A 172 -12.37 11.50 -11.86
CA VAL A 172 -11.47 12.04 -12.89
C VAL A 172 -12.24 13.19 -13.57
N PRO A 173 -12.21 14.41 -12.98
CA PRO A 173 -13.16 15.47 -13.32
C PRO A 173 -13.10 15.91 -14.79
N PHE A 174 -11.90 15.97 -15.37
CA PHE A 174 -11.72 16.41 -16.76
C PHE A 174 -12.31 15.44 -17.79
N LEU A 175 -12.54 14.17 -17.42
CA LEU A 175 -13.26 13.19 -18.22
C LEU A 175 -14.74 13.07 -17.82
N GLY A 176 -15.15 13.71 -16.71
CA GLY A 176 -16.43 13.47 -16.06
C GLY A 176 -16.62 12.02 -15.62
N LEU A 177 -15.53 11.29 -15.39
CA LEU A 177 -15.52 9.88 -15.03
C LEU A 177 -15.47 9.74 -13.51
N GLY A 178 -16.26 8.83 -12.93
CA GLY A 178 -16.15 8.43 -11.53
C GLY A 178 -16.09 6.91 -11.41
N ILE A 179 -15.30 6.41 -10.48
CA ILE A 179 -15.22 4.99 -10.13
C ILE A 179 -15.75 4.85 -8.71
N ARG A 180 -16.67 3.90 -8.51
CA ARG A 180 -17.29 3.61 -7.22
C ARG A 180 -17.23 2.13 -6.88
N ASP A 181 -17.01 1.85 -5.60
CA ASP A 181 -17.02 0.51 -5.03
C ASP A 181 -16.02 -0.41 -5.76
N MET A 182 -14.82 0.09 -6.09
CA MET A 182 -13.79 -0.77 -6.67
C MET A 182 -13.18 -1.66 -5.60
N ARG A 183 -13.16 -2.97 -5.83
CA ARG A 183 -12.59 -3.96 -4.92
C ARG A 183 -11.49 -4.75 -5.61
N MET A 184 -10.51 -5.17 -4.83
CA MET A 184 -9.43 -6.05 -5.26
C MET A 184 -9.24 -7.17 -4.24
N THR A 185 -9.29 -8.41 -4.70
CA THR A 185 -9.09 -9.61 -3.87
C THR A 185 -8.16 -10.59 -4.55
N ARG A 186 -7.75 -11.67 -3.88
CA ARG A 186 -7.16 -12.83 -4.56
C ARG A 186 -8.11 -13.41 -5.61
N SER A 187 -7.57 -14.15 -6.57
CA SER A 187 -8.27 -14.64 -7.77
C SER A 187 -9.34 -15.71 -7.53
N ASP A 188 -9.37 -16.36 -6.37
CA ASP A 188 -10.38 -17.38 -6.01
C ASP A 188 -11.22 -16.96 -4.80
N TYR A 189 -11.31 -15.65 -4.56
CA TYR A 189 -12.04 -15.12 -3.41
C TYR A 189 -13.56 -15.26 -3.56
N ASP A 190 -14.10 -15.18 -4.77
CA ASP A 190 -15.52 -15.32 -5.05
C ASP A 190 -16.06 -16.75 -4.81
N ASP A 191 -15.25 -17.76 -5.10
CA ASP A 191 -15.57 -19.17 -4.85
C ASP A 191 -15.44 -19.56 -3.38
N ASN A 192 -14.50 -18.95 -2.66
CA ASN A 192 -14.21 -19.24 -1.26
C ASN A 192 -13.87 -17.96 -0.49
N PRO A 193 -14.88 -17.16 -0.13
CA PRO A 193 -14.67 -15.89 0.55
C PRO A 193 -14.17 -16.14 1.97
N ASN A 194 -13.05 -15.52 2.32
CA ASN A 194 -12.50 -15.53 3.67
C ASN A 194 -11.63 -14.29 3.86
N LEU A 195 -11.93 -13.48 4.89
CA LEU A 195 -11.23 -12.22 5.16
C LEU A 195 -9.72 -12.41 5.31
N LEU A 196 -9.27 -13.43 6.06
CA LEU A 196 -7.85 -13.65 6.36
C LEU A 196 -7.03 -14.00 5.11
N SER A 197 -7.70 -14.46 4.05
CA SER A 197 -7.10 -14.73 2.76
C SER A 197 -7.65 -13.84 1.64
N ALA A 198 -8.32 -12.72 1.93
CA ALA A 198 -8.88 -11.87 0.87
C ALA A 198 -7.80 -11.22 -0.01
N ASN A 199 -6.59 -11.10 0.52
CA ASN A 199 -5.47 -10.38 -0.07
C ASN A 199 -4.96 -10.97 -1.40
N ALA A 200 -4.89 -10.12 -2.43
CA ALA A 200 -4.08 -10.38 -3.61
C ALA A 200 -2.58 -10.35 -3.25
N TYR A 201 -1.76 -11.09 -4.00
CA TYR A 201 -0.30 -11.04 -3.86
C TYR A 201 0.30 -10.17 -4.95
N ILE A 202 1.16 -9.23 -4.55
CA ILE A 202 1.88 -8.33 -5.43
C ILE A 202 3.36 -8.44 -5.10
N GLU A 203 4.19 -8.69 -6.10
CA GLU A 203 5.64 -8.67 -5.97
C GLU A 203 6.28 -7.74 -7.01
N ALA A 204 7.13 -6.83 -6.55
CA ALA A 204 7.85 -5.90 -7.40
C ALA A 204 9.33 -5.80 -7.04
N ASN A 205 10.17 -5.55 -8.04
CA ASN A 205 11.57 -5.20 -7.88
C ASN A 205 11.80 -3.74 -8.30
N ILE A 206 12.49 -2.99 -7.45
CA ILE A 206 12.86 -1.61 -7.69
C ILE A 206 14.38 -1.53 -7.66
N TYR A 207 15.02 -1.07 -8.73
CA TYR A 207 16.48 -1.06 -8.86
C TYR A 207 16.93 -0.01 -9.88
N ASN A 208 18.24 0.22 -9.97
CA ASN A 208 18.82 0.99 -11.06
C ASN A 208 18.92 0.10 -12.29
N GLY A 209 18.17 0.41 -13.35
CA GLY A 209 18.14 -0.37 -14.58
C GLY A 209 18.40 0.49 -15.81
N GLU A 210 18.33 -0.12 -16.98
CA GLU A 210 18.53 0.58 -18.26
C GLU A 210 17.19 0.90 -18.93
N ARG A 211 17.08 2.10 -19.52
CA ARG A 211 15.94 2.44 -20.39
C ARG A 211 16.14 1.90 -21.81
N ALA A 212 15.05 1.69 -22.54
CA ALA A 212 15.08 1.09 -23.89
C ALA A 212 15.98 1.83 -24.91
N ALA A 213 16.16 3.14 -24.76
CA ALA A 213 17.02 3.96 -25.62
C ALA A 213 18.50 4.02 -25.17
N GLY A 214 18.86 3.27 -24.12
CA GLY A 214 20.16 3.30 -23.46
C GLY A 214 20.25 4.38 -22.37
N GLY A 215 21.00 4.07 -21.30
CA GLY A 215 21.21 4.92 -20.14
C GLY A 215 20.35 4.58 -18.92
N ASP A 216 20.72 5.16 -17.79
CA ASP A 216 20.16 4.79 -16.48
C ASP A 216 18.70 5.23 -16.30
N ALA A 217 17.95 4.42 -15.56
CA ALA A 217 16.57 4.67 -15.18
C ALA A 217 16.26 4.00 -13.84
N LEU A 218 15.31 4.56 -13.11
CA LEU A 218 14.66 3.83 -12.03
C LEU A 218 13.79 2.74 -12.67
N ALA A 219 14.16 1.48 -12.45
CA ALA A 219 13.38 0.33 -12.88
C ALA A 219 12.39 -0.06 -11.79
N ILE A 220 11.13 -0.27 -12.18
CA ILE A 220 10.10 -0.90 -11.36
C ILE A 220 9.55 -2.07 -12.18
N ASP A 221 9.91 -3.29 -11.79
CA ASP A 221 9.49 -4.52 -12.44
C ASP A 221 8.46 -5.23 -11.56
N LEU A 222 7.22 -5.32 -12.04
CA LEU A 222 6.19 -6.16 -11.44
C LEU A 222 6.49 -7.61 -11.80
N VAL A 223 6.89 -8.38 -10.79
CA VAL A 223 7.21 -9.80 -10.91
C VAL A 223 5.92 -10.58 -11.11
N SER A 224 4.96 -10.39 -10.21
CA SER A 224 3.61 -10.95 -10.34
C SER A 224 2.57 -10.12 -9.59
N MET A 225 1.37 -10.13 -10.14
CA MET A 225 0.15 -9.75 -9.45
C MET A 225 -0.98 -10.64 -9.95
N ASP A 226 -1.61 -11.36 -9.03
CA ASP A 226 -2.79 -12.18 -9.30
C ASP A 226 -3.94 -11.68 -8.43
N ALA A 227 -5.01 -11.24 -9.07
CA ALA A 227 -6.15 -10.65 -8.40
C ALA A 227 -7.46 -10.83 -9.17
N ASP A 228 -8.55 -10.69 -8.45
CA ASP A 228 -9.86 -10.37 -9.00
C ASP A 228 -10.16 -8.91 -8.70
N ILE A 229 -10.73 -8.20 -9.68
CA ILE A 229 -11.14 -6.80 -9.53
C ILE A 229 -12.62 -6.67 -9.86
N THR A 230 -13.37 -6.00 -9.01
CA THR A 230 -14.76 -5.60 -9.28
C THR A 230 -14.89 -4.09 -9.17
N VAL A 231 -15.79 -3.50 -9.94
CA VAL A 231 -16.17 -2.09 -9.87
C VAL A 231 -17.69 -2.05 -9.81
N GLY A 232 -18.24 -1.58 -8.69
CA GLY A 232 -19.68 -1.50 -8.48
C GLY A 232 -20.37 -0.52 -9.43
N ALA A 233 -19.77 0.64 -9.69
CA ALA A 233 -20.24 1.57 -10.70
C ALA A 233 -19.12 2.37 -11.38
N ILE A 234 -19.18 2.39 -12.71
CA ILE A 234 -18.46 3.37 -13.54
C ILE A 234 -19.45 4.48 -13.86
N GLN A 235 -19.12 5.72 -13.53
CA GLN A 235 -19.99 6.88 -13.72
C GLN A 235 -19.46 7.79 -14.81
N LEU A 236 -20.34 8.30 -15.67
CA LEU A 236 -20.04 9.36 -16.64
C LEU A 236 -21.01 10.52 -16.44
N GLY A 237 -20.49 11.71 -16.13
CA GLY A 237 -21.29 12.88 -15.79
C GLY A 237 -22.17 12.66 -14.55
N GLY A 238 -21.70 11.87 -13.58
CA GLY A 238 -22.41 11.53 -12.35
C GLY A 238 -23.52 10.48 -12.53
N THR A 239 -23.69 9.90 -13.72
CA THR A 239 -24.64 8.80 -13.96
C THR A 239 -23.89 7.49 -14.15
N SER A 240 -24.27 6.44 -13.42
CA SER A 240 -23.68 5.10 -13.63
C SER A 240 -23.99 4.59 -15.04
N ILE A 241 -22.97 4.11 -15.72
CA ILE A 241 -23.05 3.45 -17.03
C ILE A 241 -22.91 1.92 -16.93
N GLY A 242 -22.75 1.39 -15.73
CA GLY A 242 -22.65 -0.05 -15.46
C GLY A 242 -21.55 -0.40 -14.46
N SER A 243 -21.41 -1.69 -14.20
CA SER A 243 -20.36 -2.29 -13.37
C SER A 243 -19.36 -3.07 -14.23
N MET A 244 -18.23 -3.45 -13.64
CA MET A 244 -17.20 -4.27 -14.30
C MET A 244 -16.67 -5.33 -13.33
N LYS A 245 -16.39 -6.54 -13.84
CA LYS A 245 -15.59 -7.57 -13.15
C LYS A 245 -14.44 -7.98 -14.08
N LEU A 246 -13.23 -8.02 -13.53
CA LEU A 246 -12.06 -8.67 -14.09
C LEU A 246 -11.78 -9.87 -13.20
N ASP A 247 -11.81 -11.04 -13.80
CA ASP A 247 -11.73 -12.34 -13.13
C ASP A 247 -10.45 -13.04 -13.58
N ASN A 248 -9.67 -13.54 -12.61
CA ASN A 248 -8.35 -14.11 -12.81
C ASN A 248 -7.39 -13.17 -13.54
N LEU A 249 -7.33 -11.89 -13.13
CA LEU A 249 -6.32 -10.96 -13.63
C LEU A 249 -4.94 -11.43 -13.15
N SER A 250 -4.09 -11.79 -14.11
CA SER A 250 -2.68 -12.08 -13.88
C SER A 250 -1.82 -11.10 -14.67
N ILE A 251 -0.98 -10.36 -13.96
CA ILE A 251 0.02 -9.48 -14.54
C ILE A 251 1.39 -9.99 -14.13
N GLU A 252 2.15 -10.47 -15.10
CA GLU A 252 3.50 -10.99 -14.92
C GLU A 252 4.49 -10.24 -15.82
N ASN A 253 5.76 -10.22 -15.42
CA ASN A 253 6.86 -9.72 -16.25
C ASN A 253 6.66 -8.31 -16.83
N SER A 254 5.98 -7.44 -16.08
CA SER A 254 5.71 -6.07 -16.51
C SER A 254 6.81 -5.14 -16.02
N THR A 255 7.40 -4.38 -16.93
CA THR A 255 8.54 -3.52 -16.62
C THR A 255 8.19 -2.05 -16.85
N MET A 256 8.52 -1.20 -15.88
CA MET A 256 8.39 0.24 -15.95
C MET A 256 9.77 0.88 -15.77
N ARG A 257 10.10 1.86 -16.60
CA ARG A 257 11.36 2.62 -16.51
C ARG A 257 11.01 4.09 -16.35
N ILE A 258 11.48 4.69 -15.25
CA ILE A 258 11.26 6.10 -14.93
C ILE A 258 12.59 6.82 -15.03
N TYR A 259 12.65 7.86 -15.86
CA TYR A 259 13.86 8.65 -16.09
C TYR A 259 13.47 10.07 -16.49
N GLY A 260 14.29 11.04 -16.10
CA GLY A 260 14.14 12.43 -16.52
C GLY A 260 14.56 12.65 -17.98
N HIS A 261 14.14 13.79 -18.53
CA HIS A 261 14.56 14.29 -19.85
C HIS A 261 15.54 15.46 -19.71
#